data_AF-A0A7V9IPV6-F1
#
_entry.id   AF-A0A7V9IPV6-F1
#
_cell.length_a   1.000
_cell.length_b   1.000
_cell.length_c   1.000
_cell.angle_alpha   90.00
_cell.angle_beta   90.00
_cell.angle_gamma   90.00
#
_symmetry.space_group_name_H-M   'P 1'
#
loop_
_entity.id
_entity.type
_entity.pdbx_description
1 polymer ?
#
loop_
_entity_poly.entity_id
_entity_poly.type
_entity_poly.pdbx_seq_one_letter_code
_entity_poly.pdbx_strand_id
1 'polypeptide(L)'
;LAFLDDAATRAATMAERGVSRGLGGSCQVPLAAYAEVEGDVMRLRALVGNAKTGEYVETDVRGALNDPDALANVAVERLRALGAMQLLSLT
;
A
#
# COMPACT_ATOMS: atom_id res chain seq x y z
N LEU A 1 21.92 6.15 -14.35
CA LEU A 1 20.54 5.61 -14.27
C LEU A 1 19.47 6.70 -14.21
N ALA A 2 19.80 7.96 -13.86
CA ALA A 2 18.81 9.04 -13.71
C ALA A 2 17.91 9.32 -14.93
N PHE A 3 18.40 9.09 -16.16
CA PHE A 3 17.59 9.26 -17.37
C PHE A 3 16.45 8.24 -17.52
N LEU A 4 16.46 7.17 -16.72
CA LEU A 4 15.40 6.16 -16.64
C LEU A 4 14.46 6.39 -15.45
N ASP A 5 14.75 7.37 -14.58
CA ASP A 5 13.90 7.67 -13.42
C ASP A 5 12.70 8.48 -13.88
N ASP A 6 11.51 7.92 -13.67
CA ASP A 6 10.27 8.67 -13.75
C ASP A 6 9.81 9.03 -12.33
N ALA A 7 9.71 10.32 -12.04
CA ALA A 7 9.46 10.81 -10.69
C ALA A 7 8.08 10.38 -10.15
N ALA A 8 7.06 10.33 -11.00
CA ALA A 8 5.71 9.91 -10.63
C ALA A 8 5.68 8.41 -10.31
N THR A 9 6.27 7.58 -11.17
CA THR A 9 6.42 6.14 -10.97
C THR A 9 7.22 5.83 -9.72
N ARG A 10 8.31 6.56 -9.48
CA ARG A 10 9.11 6.39 -8.27
C ARG A 10 8.29 6.70 -7.02
N ALA A 11 7.55 7.80 -6.99
CA ALA A 11 6.70 8.15 -5.86
C ALA A 11 5.59 7.11 -5.63
N ALA A 12 4.86 6.72 -6.67
CA ALA A 12 3.81 5.69 -6.61
C ALA A 12 4.35 4.38 -6.03
N THR A 13 5.44 3.87 -6.61
CA THR A 13 6.06 2.62 -6.18
C THR A 13 6.74 2.73 -4.80
N MET A 14 7.14 3.92 -4.35
CA MET A 14 7.58 4.14 -2.97
C MET A 14 6.41 3.97 -1.99
N ALA A 15 5.24 4.53 -2.29
CA ALA A 15 4.04 4.40 -1.47
C ALA A 15 3.57 2.93 -1.39
N GLU A 16 3.49 2.24 -2.54
CA GLU A 16 3.13 0.82 -2.61
C GLU A 16 4.09 -0.06 -1.79
N ARG A 17 5.40 0.15 -1.95
CA ARG A 17 6.41 -0.57 -1.17
C ARG A 17 6.36 -0.22 0.31
N GLY A 18 5.96 1.00 0.66
CA GLY A 18 5.73 1.41 2.05
C GLY A 18 4.64 0.56 2.71
N VAL A 19 3.53 0.32 2.01
CA VAL A 19 2.46 -0.58 2.48
C VAL A 19 2.97 -2.00 2.67
N SER A 20 3.68 -2.54 1.66
CA SER A 20 4.25 -3.89 1.73
C SER A 20 5.18 -4.03 2.95
N ARG A 21 6.11 -3.09 3.16
CA ARG A 21 7.01 -3.07 4.33
C ARG A 21 6.24 -2.99 5.65
N GLY A 22 5.19 -2.17 5.73
CA GLY A 22 4.43 -1.95 6.96
C GLY A 22 3.58 -3.16 7.42
N LEU A 23 3.30 -4.11 6.52
CA LEU A 23 2.37 -5.22 6.75
C LEU A 23 2.97 -6.62 6.54
N GLY A 24 4.28 -6.75 6.33
CA GLY A 24 4.96 -8.05 6.36
C GLY A 24 6.05 -8.27 5.31
N GLY A 25 6.13 -7.41 4.29
CA GLY A 25 7.30 -7.28 3.40
C GLY A 25 7.69 -8.53 2.61
N SER A 26 6.78 -9.50 2.43
CA SER A 26 7.06 -10.78 1.77
C SER A 26 6.10 -11.04 0.60
N CYS A 27 6.61 -11.69 -0.45
CA CYS A 27 5.84 -12.07 -1.63
C CYS A 27 4.75 -13.13 -1.36
N GLN A 28 4.77 -13.77 -0.19
CA GLN A 28 3.79 -14.78 0.20
C GLN A 28 2.61 -14.20 0.98
N VAL A 29 2.65 -12.91 1.29
CA VAL A 29 1.58 -12.22 2.02
C VAL A 29 0.44 -11.92 1.05
N PRO A 30 -0.81 -12.31 1.34
CA PRO A 30 -2.00 -11.96 0.54
C PRO A 30 -2.31 -10.46 0.68
N LEU A 31 -1.49 -9.65 0.04
CA LEU A 31 -1.48 -8.19 0.10
C LEU A 31 -1.40 -7.60 -1.30
N ALA A 32 -2.15 -6.54 -1.52
CA ALA A 32 -2.07 -5.71 -2.71
C ALA A 32 -1.92 -4.24 -2.30
N ALA A 33 -1.11 -3.49 -3.03
CA ALA A 33 -1.01 -2.05 -2.93
C ALA A 33 -0.84 -1.48 -4.35
N TYR A 34 -1.61 -0.45 -4.68
CA TYR A 34 -1.61 0.17 -6.00
C TYR A 34 -1.80 1.68 -5.87
N ALA A 35 -0.86 2.44 -6.43
CA ALA A 35 -0.85 3.89 -6.41
C ALA A 35 -1.07 4.47 -7.81
N GLU A 36 -1.93 5.47 -7.89
CA GLU A 36 -2.22 6.25 -9.09
C GLU A 36 -1.89 7.73 -8.81
N VAL A 37 -1.23 8.39 -9.77
CA VAL A 37 -0.82 9.79 -9.65
C VAL A 37 -1.63 10.64 -10.63
N GLU A 38 -2.32 11.65 -10.10
CA GLU A 38 -3.11 12.62 -10.86
C GLU A 38 -2.66 14.03 -10.48
N GLY A 39 -1.75 14.61 -11.28
CA GLY A 39 -1.11 15.89 -10.94
C GLY A 39 -0.29 15.79 -9.66
N ASP A 40 -0.59 16.65 -8.68
CA ASP A 40 0.10 16.69 -7.38
C ASP A 40 -0.53 15.77 -6.32
N VAL A 41 -1.56 15.00 -6.70
CA VAL A 41 -2.28 14.09 -5.80
C VAL A 41 -1.97 12.65 -6.17
N MET A 42 -1.68 11.85 -5.14
CA MET A 42 -1.58 10.40 -5.25
C MET A 42 -2.78 9.75 -4.55
N ARG A 43 -3.43 8.81 -5.24
CA ARG A 43 -4.39 7.88 -4.65
C ARG A 43 -3.69 6.56 -4.41
N LEU A 44 -3.74 6.05 -3.19
CA LEU A 44 -3.18 4.76 -2.82
C LEU A 44 -4.31 3.85 -2.33
N ARG A 45 -4.51 2.75 -3.06
CA ARG A 45 -5.41 1.66 -2.67
C ARG A 45 -4.59 0.50 -2.16
N ALA A 46 -5.04 -0.14 -1.09
CA ALA A 46 -4.39 -1.32 -0.56
C ALA A 46 -5.39 -2.28 0.05
N LEU A 47 -5.06 -3.57 0.00
CA LEU A 47 -5.90 -4.67 0.47
C LEU A 47 -5.02 -5.70 1.17
N VAL A 48 -5.56 -6.28 2.24
CA VAL A 48 -5.01 -7.47 2.91
C VAL A 48 -6.13 -8.49 3.05
N GLY A 49 -5.86 -9.74 2.70
CA GLY A 49 -6.85 -10.81 2.75
C GLY A 49 -6.36 -12.10 3.38
N ASN A 50 -7.24 -13.10 3.40
CA ASN A 50 -6.91 -14.48 3.71
C ASN A 50 -7.09 -15.34 2.46
N ALA A 51 -6.01 -15.96 1.99
CA ALA A 51 -6.02 -16.75 0.75
C ALA A 51 -6.88 -18.04 0.82
N LYS A 52 -7.23 -18.51 2.02
CA LYS A 52 -8.05 -19.69 2.26
C LYS A 52 -9.54 -19.37 2.34
N THR A 53 -9.91 -18.28 3.03
CA THR A 53 -11.32 -17.93 3.29
C THR A 53 -11.87 -16.91 2.29
N GLY A 54 -11.01 -16.13 1.63
CA GLY A 54 -11.40 -15.04 0.74
C GLY A 54 -11.82 -13.76 1.47
N GLU A 55 -11.78 -13.74 2.80
CA GLU A 55 -12.03 -12.53 3.59
C GLU A 55 -10.91 -11.50 3.36
N TYR A 56 -11.26 -10.23 3.32
CA TYR A 56 -10.29 -9.16 3.15
C TYR A 56 -10.75 -7.85 3.79
N VAL A 57 -9.77 -6.97 4.00
CA VAL A 57 -9.96 -5.56 4.34
C VAL A 57 -9.21 -4.71 3.34
N GLU A 58 -9.77 -3.54 3.02
CA GLU A 58 -9.19 -2.62 2.05
C GLU A 58 -9.21 -1.18 2.54
N THR A 59 -8.39 -0.35 1.91
CA THR A 59 -8.36 1.08 2.15
C THR A 59 -8.13 1.85 0.85
N ASP A 60 -8.64 3.08 0.83
CA ASP A 60 -8.46 4.05 -0.24
C ASP A 60 -8.12 5.39 0.41
N VAL A 61 -6.91 5.88 0.17
CA VAL A 61 -6.39 7.12 0.74
C VAL A 61 -5.79 7.99 -0.34
N ARG A 62 -5.86 9.30 -0.12
CA ARG A 62 -5.29 10.31 -1.02
C ARG A 62 -4.36 11.22 -0.23
N GLY A 63 -3.27 11.64 -0.86
CA GLY A 63 -2.28 12.52 -0.27
C GLY A 63 -1.45 13.24 -1.33
N ALA A 64 -0.51 14.06 -0.87
CA ALA A 64 0.39 14.78 -1.74
C ALA A 64 1.42 13.83 -2.38
N LEU A 65 1.73 14.03 -3.67
CA LEU A 65 2.70 13.23 -4.41
C LEU A 65 4.11 13.27 -3.79
N ASN A 66 4.46 14.35 -3.09
CA ASN A 66 5.78 14.58 -2.52
C ASN A 66 6.03 13.87 -1.18
N ASP A 67 5.02 13.20 -0.62
CA ASP A 67 5.15 12.47 0.65
C ASP A 67 4.56 11.04 0.57
N PRO A 68 5.17 10.16 -0.27
CA PRO A 68 4.67 8.80 -0.47
C PRO A 68 4.74 7.93 0.79
N ASP A 69 5.74 8.16 1.66
CA ASP A 69 5.89 7.40 2.91
C ASP A 69 4.81 7.78 3.93
N ALA A 70 4.44 9.05 4.06
CA ALA A 70 3.31 9.43 4.91
C ALA A 70 2.00 8.82 4.40
N LEU A 71 1.75 8.84 3.10
CA LEU A 71 0.55 8.23 2.52
C LEU A 71 0.51 6.72 2.77
N ALA A 72 1.65 6.03 2.62
CA ALA A 72 1.76 4.62 2.93
C ALA A 72 1.48 4.32 4.41
N ASN A 73 2.00 5.13 5.33
CA ASN A 73 1.73 4.97 6.77
C ASN A 73 0.24 5.12 7.08
N VAL A 74 -0.46 6.08 6.47
CA VAL A 74 -1.91 6.23 6.63
C VAL A 74 -2.65 4.99 6.14
N ALA A 75 -2.28 4.43 4.98
CA ALA A 75 -2.89 3.21 4.46
C ALA A 75 -2.66 2.01 5.40
N VAL A 76 -1.43 1.84 5.90
CA VAL A 76 -1.07 0.76 6.85
C VAL A 76 -1.87 0.86 8.13
N GLU A 77 -1.94 2.05 8.74
CA GLU A 77 -2.69 2.25 9.98
C GLU A 77 -4.19 2.02 9.80
N ARG A 78 -4.77 2.43 8.66
CA ARG A 78 -6.17 2.10 8.34
C ARG A 78 -6.39 0.61 8.21
N LEU A 79 -5.53 -0.11 7.49
CA LEU A 79 -5.63 -1.56 7.35
C LEU A 79 -5.49 -2.27 8.70
N ARG A 80 -4.57 -1.83 9.56
CA ARG A 80 -4.43 -2.35 10.93
C ARG A 80 -5.69 -2.13 11.75
N ALA A 81 -6.28 -0.93 11.70
CA ALA A 81 -7.52 -0.62 12.40
C ALA A 81 -8.72 -1.47 11.91
N LEU A 82 -8.71 -1.88 10.63
CA LEU A 82 -9.72 -2.76 10.05
C LEU A 82 -9.50 -4.25 10.36
N GLY A 83 -8.37 -4.62 10.98
CA GLY A 83 -8.08 -6.00 11.36
C GLY A 83 -7.17 -6.78 10.40
N ALA A 84 -6.36 -6.09 9.61
CA ALA A 84 -5.41 -6.73 8.70
C ALA A 84 -4.48 -7.75 9.40
N MET A 85 -4.05 -7.46 10.63
CA MET A 85 -3.13 -8.35 11.37
C MET A 85 -3.75 -9.72 11.67
N GLN A 86 -5.06 -9.76 11.94
CA GLN A 86 -5.79 -11.00 12.18
C GLN A 86 -5.82 -11.86 10.92
N LEU A 87 -6.13 -11.27 9.77
CA LEU A 87 -6.15 -11.98 8.47
C LEU A 87 -4.78 -12.56 8.11
N LEU A 88 -3.71 -11.82 8.38
CA LEU A 88 -2.34 -12.27 8.11
C LEU A 88 -1.90 -13.43 9.01
N SER A 89 -2.38 -13.48 10.25
CA SER A 89 -2.07 -14.56 11.19
C SER A 89 -2.77 -15.89 10.86
N LEU A 90 -3.81 -15.84 10.02
CA LEU A 90 -4.68 -16.97 9.66
C LEU A 90 -4.37 -17.58 8.28
N THR A 91 -3.32 -17.08 7.62
CA THR A 91 -2.85 -17.57 6.32
C THR A 91 -1.97 -18.80 6.51
#